data_AF-E3NRA4-F1
#
_entry.id   AF-E3NRA4-F1
#
_cell.length_a   1.000
_cell.length_b   1.000
_cell.length_c   1.000
_cell.angle_alpha   90.00
_cell.angle_beta   90.00
_cell.angle_gamma   90.00
#
_symmetry.space_group_name_H-M   'P 1'
#
loop_
_entity.id
_entity.type
_entity.pdbx_description
1 polymer ?
#
loop_
_entity_poly.entity_id
_entity_poly.type
_entity_poly.pdbx_seq_one_letter_code
_entity_poly.pdbx_strand_id
1 'polypeptide(L)'
;MRAKRLRRAIEESMLPTYELVLDSKEETRAMTKTLENIEKGSQLMLKCTMAQEHFENLVFRANNIEVGQGNGLSKTLTIDSFSRTHIGMYECGATRKTDGKYHSRQMRVKQKRD
;
A
#
# COMPACT_ATOMS: atom_id res chain seq x y z
N MET A 1 6.52 20.57 46.02
CA MET A 1 6.79 19.30 45.31
C MET A 1 5.65 19.01 44.33
N ARG A 2 5.92 18.96 43.02
CA ARG A 2 4.90 18.62 42.02
C ARG A 2 5.50 17.58 41.07
N ALA A 3 5.06 16.33 41.24
CA ALA A 3 5.54 15.19 40.47
C ALA A 3 5.22 15.38 38.98
N LYS A 4 6.26 15.35 38.14
CA LYS A 4 6.11 15.25 36.68
C LYS A 4 5.66 13.82 36.36
N ARG A 5 4.40 13.67 35.93
CA ARG A 5 3.92 12.45 35.28
C ARG A 5 4.73 12.25 34.00
N LEU A 6 5.61 11.25 33.99
CA LEU A 6 6.22 10.72 32.78
C LEU A 6 5.09 10.11 31.94
N ARG A 7 4.66 10.84 30.90
CA ARG A 7 3.83 10.26 29.86
C ARG A 7 4.71 9.26 29.12
N ARG A 8 4.49 7.97 29.37
CA ARG A 8 5.05 6.87 28.60
C ARG A 8 4.51 7.04 27.18
N ALA A 9 5.32 7.58 26.29
CA ALA A 9 5.04 7.53 24.87
C ALA A 9 5.03 6.04 24.51
N ILE A 10 3.87 5.53 24.15
CA ILE A 10 3.77 4.28 23.42
C ILE A 10 4.42 4.62 22.09
N GLU A 11 5.67 4.23 21.88
CA GLU A 11 6.21 4.07 20.54
C GLU A 11 5.35 2.96 19.92
N GLU A 12 4.23 3.33 19.30
CA GLU A 12 3.64 2.49 18.27
C GLU A 12 4.78 2.22 17.30
N SER A 13 5.21 0.96 17.20
CA SER A 13 6.17 0.53 16.20
C SER A 13 5.60 0.92 14.84
N MET A 14 5.98 2.09 14.33
CA MET A 14 5.46 2.61 13.08
C MET A 14 6.04 1.75 11.97
N LEU A 15 5.30 0.71 11.59
CA LEU A 15 5.68 -0.17 10.49
C LEU A 15 5.81 0.68 9.22
N PRO A 16 6.92 0.54 8.47
CA PRO A 16 7.09 1.27 7.23
C PRO A 16 5.93 0.95 6.30
N THR A 17 5.13 1.98 6.00
CA THR A 17 3.89 1.86 5.25
C THR A 17 4.06 2.50 3.88
N TYR A 18 3.77 1.73 2.84
CA TYR A 18 3.86 2.19 1.46
C TYR A 18 2.48 2.14 0.82
N GLU A 19 2.00 3.31 0.43
CA GLU A 19 0.63 3.47 -0.06
C GLU A 19 0.57 3.76 -1.56
N LEU A 20 -0.31 3.04 -2.24
CA LEU A 20 -0.79 3.32 -3.59
C LEU A 20 -2.16 4.00 -3.48
N VAL A 21 -2.21 5.27 -3.85
CA VAL A 21 -3.45 6.07 -3.86
C VAL A 21 -3.91 6.27 -5.30
N LEU A 22 -5.18 5.95 -5.57
CA LEU A 22 -5.86 6.24 -6.82
C LEU A 22 -6.43 7.66 -6.79
N ASP A 23 -5.92 8.52 -7.67
CA ASP A 23 -6.39 9.90 -7.89
C ASP A 23 -7.27 9.96 -9.16
N SER A 24 -8.38 10.70 -9.09
CA SER A 24 -9.29 10.92 -10.21
C SER A 24 -8.68 11.78 -11.33
N LYS A 25 -7.60 12.52 -11.04
CA LYS A 25 -6.91 13.37 -12.01
C LYS A 25 -5.75 12.68 -12.74
N GLU A 26 -5.27 11.55 -12.22
CA GLU A 26 -4.20 10.80 -12.87
C GLU A 26 -4.73 10.02 -14.09
N GLU A 27 -3.85 9.85 -15.09
CA GLU A 27 -4.12 9.04 -16.28
C GLU A 27 -4.45 7.59 -15.89
N THR A 28 -5.12 6.85 -16.78
CA THR A 28 -5.55 5.45 -16.56
C THR A 28 -4.41 4.50 -16.20
N ARG A 29 -3.17 4.86 -16.55
CA ARG A 29 -1.97 4.08 -16.26
C ARG A 29 -0.86 5.00 -15.75
N ALA A 30 -0.93 5.36 -14.47
CA ALA A 30 0.11 6.15 -13.83
C ALA A 30 1.46 5.41 -13.83
N MET A 31 2.55 6.19 -13.87
CA MET A 31 3.92 5.68 -13.91
C MET A 31 4.18 4.73 -12.72
N THR A 32 4.81 3.59 -13.00
CA THR A 32 5.15 2.59 -11.98
C THR A 32 6.14 3.17 -10.97
N LYS A 33 5.77 3.23 -9.69
CA LYS A 33 6.69 3.56 -8.60
C LYS A 33 7.59 2.36 -8.32
N THR A 34 8.87 2.57 -8.03
CA THR A 34 9.74 1.47 -7.57
C THR A 34 10.04 1.65 -6.09
N LEU A 35 9.82 0.60 -5.31
CA LEU A 35 10.23 0.50 -3.93
C LEU A 35 11.48 -0.37 -3.86
N GLU A 36 12.59 0.22 -3.43
CA GLU A 36 13.88 -0.45 -3.33
C GLU A 36 14.38 -0.44 -1.88
N ASN A 37 15.49 -1.13 -1.63
CA ASN A 37 16.17 -1.15 -0.34
C ASN A 37 15.38 -1.78 0.82
N ILE A 38 14.43 -2.67 0.53
CA ILE A 38 13.74 -3.44 1.58
C ILE A 38 14.66 -4.56 2.07
N GLU A 39 14.92 -4.58 3.38
CA GLU A 39 15.77 -5.60 4.01
C GLU A 39 15.02 -6.91 4.21
N LYS A 40 15.70 -8.04 3.99
CA LYS A 40 15.14 -9.36 4.27
C LYS A 40 14.82 -9.48 5.77
N GLY A 41 13.66 -10.02 6.10
CA GLY A 41 13.21 -10.18 7.48
C GLY A 41 12.56 -8.93 8.08
N SER A 42 12.60 -7.79 7.38
CA SER A 42 11.89 -6.58 7.84
C SER A 42 10.38 -6.74 7.73
N GLN A 43 9.66 -6.09 8.64
CA GLN A 43 8.21 -5.98 8.59
C GLN A 43 7.82 -4.70 7.86
N LEU A 44 6.82 -4.79 6.98
CA LEU A 44 6.30 -3.63 6.27
C LEU A 44 4.82 -3.79 5.94
N MET A 45 4.17 -2.67 5.68
CA MET A 45 2.76 -2.62 5.31
C MET A 45 2.61 -2.00 3.92
N LEU A 46 1.88 -2.68 3.05
CA LEU A 46 1.49 -2.15 1.75
C LEU A 46 0.00 -1.81 1.80
N LYS A 47 -0.35 -0.60 1.35
CA LYS A 47 -1.72 -0.10 1.40
C LYS A 47 -2.17 0.35 0.00
N CYS A 48 -3.42 0.08 -0.32
CA CYS A 48 -4.09 0.47 -1.54
C CYS A 48 -5.36 1.23 -1.16
N THR A 49 -5.49 2.47 -1.60
CA THR A 49 -6.59 3.37 -1.19
C THR A 49 -7.18 4.07 -2.41
N MET A 50 -8.50 4.24 -2.42
CA MET A 50 -9.20 5.01 -3.44
C MET A 50 -10.10 6.09 -2.84
N ALA A 51 -10.32 7.17 -3.60
CA ALA A 51 -11.31 8.19 -3.24
C ALA A 51 -12.73 7.70 -3.56
N GLN A 52 -13.55 7.49 -2.52
CA GLN A 52 -14.92 6.95 -2.63
C GLN A 52 -15.81 7.75 -3.60
N GLU A 53 -15.64 9.06 -3.66
CA GLU A 53 -16.45 9.94 -4.53
C GLU A 53 -16.22 9.69 -6.02
N HIS A 54 -15.04 9.15 -6.38
CA HIS A 54 -14.63 9.01 -7.77
C HIS A 54 -14.53 7.55 -8.23
N PHE A 55 -14.35 6.62 -7.30
CA PHE A 55 -14.05 5.22 -7.60
C PHE A 55 -14.93 4.24 -6.83
N GLU A 56 -15.05 3.04 -7.39
CA GLU A 56 -15.72 1.89 -6.80
C GLU A 56 -14.98 0.59 -7.18
N ASN A 57 -15.33 -0.52 -6.52
CA ASN A 57 -14.75 -1.84 -6.79
C ASN A 57 -13.22 -1.87 -6.63
N LEU A 58 -12.72 -1.49 -5.44
CA LEU A 58 -11.29 -1.50 -5.14
C LEU A 58 -10.71 -2.92 -5.20
N VAL A 59 -9.60 -3.05 -5.91
CA VAL A 59 -8.82 -4.27 -6.03
C VAL A 59 -7.36 -3.99 -5.68
N PHE A 60 -6.75 -4.89 -4.92
CA PHE A 60 -5.34 -4.85 -4.60
C PHE A 60 -4.70 -6.18 -4.97
N ARG A 61 -3.66 -6.16 -5.81
CA ARG A 61 -3.01 -7.35 -6.35
C ARG A 61 -1.51 -7.36 -6.13
N ALA A 62 -0.95 -8.54 -5.91
CA ALA A 62 0.47 -8.83 -5.98
C ALA A 62 0.69 -9.89 -7.07
N ASN A 63 1.48 -9.57 -8.10
CA ASN A 63 1.75 -10.46 -9.24
C ASN A 63 0.45 -11.06 -9.84
N ASN A 64 -0.57 -10.21 -10.04
CA ASN A 64 -1.91 -10.55 -10.54
C ASN A 64 -2.80 -11.38 -9.61
N ILE A 65 -2.37 -11.67 -8.38
CA ILE A 65 -3.17 -12.37 -7.37
C ILE A 65 -3.77 -11.34 -6.41
N GLU A 66 -5.06 -11.42 -6.10
CA GLU A 66 -5.68 -10.51 -5.12
C GLU A 66 -5.10 -10.73 -3.72
N VAL A 67 -4.73 -9.63 -3.07
CA VAL A 67 -4.10 -9.61 -1.76
C VAL A 67 -4.71 -8.52 -0.88
N GLY A 68 -4.40 -8.62 0.41
CA GLY A 68 -4.75 -7.62 1.40
C GLY A 68 -6.20 -7.70 1.87
N GLN A 69 -6.43 -7.09 3.02
CA GLN A 69 -7.70 -7.07 3.72
C GLN A 69 -8.12 -5.63 3.99
N GLY A 70 -9.42 -5.37 4.06
CA GLY A 70 -9.92 -4.05 4.45
C GLY A 70 -11.34 -3.80 4.00
N ASN A 71 -11.77 -2.55 4.14
CA ASN A 71 -13.08 -2.09 3.68
C ASN A 71 -12.97 -1.69 2.20
N GLY A 72 -14.08 -1.62 1.46
CA GLY A 72 -14.05 -1.37 0.01
C GLY A 72 -13.33 -0.10 -0.46
N LEU A 73 -12.85 0.76 0.45
CA LEU A 73 -12.10 1.99 0.20
C LEU A 73 -10.59 1.86 0.42
N SER A 74 -10.15 0.90 1.24
CA SER A 74 -8.75 0.69 1.59
C SER A 74 -8.49 -0.80 1.79
N LYS A 75 -7.50 -1.34 1.09
CA LYS A 75 -6.98 -2.71 1.30
C LYS A 75 -5.53 -2.64 1.76
N THR A 76 -5.19 -3.49 2.72
CA THR A 76 -3.89 -3.48 3.38
C THR A 76 -3.30 -4.88 3.41
N LEU A 77 -2.02 -5.00 3.08
CA LEU A 77 -1.23 -6.23 3.19
C LEU A 77 -0.08 -5.98 4.16
N THR A 78 -0.09 -6.68 5.28
CA THR A 78 1.05 -6.70 6.21
C THR A 78 1.97 -7.85 5.83
N ILE A 79 3.27 -7.55 5.70
CA ILE A 79 4.32 -8.53 5.48
C ILE A 79 5.17 -8.54 6.73
N ASP A 80 5.03 -9.59 7.54
CA ASP A 80 5.71 -9.73 8.84
C ASP A 80 7.20 -10.04 8.70
N SER A 81 7.59 -10.70 7.60
CA SER A 81 8.98 -11.03 7.33
C SER A 81 9.25 -10.97 5.83
N PHE A 82 9.79 -9.85 5.37
CA PHE A 82 10.04 -9.62 3.95
C PHE A 82 11.04 -10.63 3.37
N SER A 83 10.75 -11.12 2.17
CA SER A 83 11.52 -12.19 1.53
C SER A 83 11.34 -12.14 0.02
N ARG A 84 12.02 -13.05 -0.71
CA ARG A 84 11.97 -13.10 -2.17
C ARG A 84 10.55 -13.34 -2.73
N THR A 85 9.66 -13.98 -1.99
CA THR A 85 8.27 -14.22 -2.43
C THR A 85 7.43 -12.96 -2.45
N HIS A 86 7.84 -11.94 -1.70
CA HIS A 86 7.16 -10.64 -1.61
C HIS A 86 7.65 -9.63 -2.66
N ILE A 87 8.69 -9.99 -3.44
CA ILE A 87 9.20 -9.19 -4.55
C ILE A 87 8.22 -9.30 -5.72
N GLY A 88 8.03 -8.20 -6.46
CA GLY A 88 7.22 -8.23 -7.67
C GLY A 88 6.45 -6.96 -7.94
N MET A 89 5.40 -7.09 -8.73
CA MET A 89 4.52 -6.00 -9.11
C MET A 89 3.28 -6.00 -8.22
N TYR A 90 3.04 -4.89 -7.56
CA TYR A 90 1.83 -4.62 -6.80
C TYR A 90 0.97 -3.64 -7.57
N GLU A 91 -0.34 -3.90 -7.64
CA GLU A 91 -1.31 -3.07 -8.35
C GLU A 91 -2.46 -2.73 -7.42
N CYS A 92 -2.74 -1.44 -7.29
CA CYS A 92 -3.97 -0.92 -6.72
C CYS A 92 -4.85 -0.46 -7.89
N GLY A 93 -6.07 -0.94 -8.00
CA GLY A 93 -6.96 -0.56 -9.09
C GLY A 93 -8.41 -0.49 -8.67
N ALA A 94 -9.18 0.33 -9.38
CA ALA A 94 -10.60 0.54 -9.12
C ALA A 94 -11.30 1.04 -10.40
N THR A 95 -12.62 0.90 -10.44
CA THR A 95 -13.43 1.42 -11.54
C THR A 95 -13.82 2.87 -11.23
N ARG A 96 -13.55 3.78 -12.16
CA ARG A 96 -13.94 5.19 -12.06
C ARG A 96 -15.44 5.32 -12.33
N LYS A 97 -16.17 5.96 -11.42
CA LYS A 97 -17.64 6.11 -11.48
C LYS A 97 -18.12 6.95 -12.66
N THR A 98 -17.31 7.91 -13.11
CA THR A 98 -17.72 8.88 -14.14
C THR A 98 -17.80 8.28 -15.54
N ASP A 99 -16.88 7.39 -15.90
CA ASP A 99 -16.77 6.81 -17.26
C ASP A 99 -16.72 5.28 -17.27
N GLY A 100 -16.81 4.64 -16.10
CA GLY A 100 -16.76 3.18 -15.96
C GLY A 100 -15.40 2.57 -16.29
N LYS A 101 -14.34 3.37 -16.48
CA LYS A 101 -13.02 2.85 -16.85
C LYS A 101 -12.27 2.31 -15.64
N TYR A 102 -11.49 1.26 -15.86
CA TYR A 102 -10.57 0.75 -14.85
C TYR A 102 -9.33 1.64 -14.77
N HIS A 103 -9.05 2.15 -13.58
CA HIS A 103 -7.85 2.90 -13.25
C HIS A 103 -6.96 2.06 -12.35
N SER A 104 -5.67 2.05 -12.63
CA SER A 104 -4.72 1.32 -11.81
C SER A 104 -3.41 2.07 -11.62
N ARG A 105 -2.80 1.84 -10.46
CA ARG A 105 -1.49 2.33 -10.10
C ARG A 105 -0.64 1.16 -9.65
N GLN A 106 0.58 1.11 -10.17
CA GLN A 106 1.47 -0.02 -9.95
C GLN A 106 2.73 0.42 -9.19
N MET A 107 3.22 -0.49 -8.34
CA MET A 107 4.50 -0.36 -7.67
C MET A 107 5.32 -1.64 -7.82
N ARG A 108 6.57 -1.50 -8.22
CA ARG A 108 7.53 -2.60 -8.23
C ARG A 108 8.26 -2.64 -6.91
N VAL A 109 8.12 -3.73 -6.17
CA VAL A 109 8.84 -3.98 -4.92
C VAL A 109 10.09 -4.80 -5.20
N LYS A 110 11.24 -4.34 -4.70
CA LYS A 110 12.54 -5.00 -4.81
C LYS A 110 13.22 -5.10 -3.44
N GLN A 111 13.91 -6.23 -3.23
CA GLN A 111 14.80 -6.41 -2.08
C GLN A 111 16.08 -5.57 -2.27
N LYS A 112 16.64 -5.07 -1.17
CA LYS A 112 18.01 -4.55 -1.12
C LYS A 112 18.97 -5.63 -1.65
N ARG A 113 19.90 -5.25 -2.53
CA ARG A 113 21.01 -6.14 -2.90
C ARG A 113 21.99 -6.15 -1.73
N ASP A 114 22.43 -7.35 -1.35
CA ASP A 114 23.54 -7.52 -0.39
C ASP A 114 24.85 -7.02 -1.01
#